data_AF-A0A5E7LCX2-F1
#
_entry.id   AF-A0A5E7LCX2-F1
#
_cell.length_a   1.000
_cell.length_b   1.000
_cell.length_c   1.000
_cell.angle_alpha   90.00
_cell.angle_beta   90.00
_cell.angle_gamma   90.00
#
_symmetry.space_group_name_H-M   'P 1'
#
loop_
_entity.id
_entity.type
_entity.pdbx_description
1 polymer ?
#
loop_
_entity_poly.entity_id
_entity_poly.type
_entity_poly.pdbx_seq_one_letter_code
_entity_poly.pdbx_strand_id
1 'polypeptide(L)'
;MMLKSVVAGVLASLSLMGSAYAATCPAASSITAIYSAPGPNGTQLHVTVNPEADFKFTSARLKDKDSSASVVICRYEGAGDLGASVGWRTGAPVQGTVANWEGDDCVAKDNDPAKCSFK
;
A
#
# COMPACT_ATOMS: atom_id res chain seq x y z
N MET A 1 -40.51 -40.78 33.13
CA MET A 1 -40.75 -39.36 33.50
C MET A 1 -39.38 -38.68 33.59
N MET A 2 -39.22 -37.57 32.86
CA MET A 2 -38.10 -36.60 32.86
C MET A 2 -36.78 -36.99 32.15
N LEU A 3 -36.68 -36.64 30.86
CA LEU A 3 -35.41 -36.29 30.20
C LEU A 3 -35.22 -34.78 30.37
N LYS A 4 -34.21 -34.36 31.16
CA LYS A 4 -33.90 -32.93 31.34
C LYS A 4 -32.96 -32.46 30.22
N SER A 5 -33.52 -31.57 29.40
CA SER A 5 -32.92 -30.47 28.64
C SER A 5 -31.39 -30.38 28.62
N VAL A 6 -30.77 -30.61 27.47
CA VAL A 6 -29.40 -30.16 27.19
C VAL A 6 -29.47 -28.96 26.26
N VAL A 7 -28.89 -27.89 26.78
CA VAL A 7 -28.79 -26.51 26.29
C VAL A 7 -28.23 -26.45 24.87
N ALA A 8 -28.95 -25.77 23.97
CA ALA A 8 -28.45 -25.35 22.67
C ALA A 8 -27.42 -24.22 22.85
N GLY A 9 -26.13 -24.57 22.81
CA GLY A 9 -25.04 -23.61 22.80
C GLY A 9 -24.79 -23.12 21.38
N VAL A 10 -25.40 -22.00 21.01
CA VAL A 10 -25.01 -21.24 19.80
C VAL A 10 -23.65 -20.61 20.09
N LEU A 11 -22.57 -21.28 19.70
CA LEU A 11 -21.26 -20.65 19.60
C LEU A 11 -21.30 -19.75 18.36
N ALA A 12 -21.59 -18.48 18.59
CA ALA A 12 -21.44 -17.42 17.62
C ALA A 12 -20.00 -17.44 17.10
N SER A 13 -19.84 -17.85 15.84
CA SER A 13 -18.62 -17.68 15.07
C SER A 13 -18.37 -16.18 14.90
N LEU A 14 -17.51 -15.61 15.74
CA LEU A 14 -16.92 -14.30 15.48
C LEU A 14 -15.99 -14.43 14.27
N SER A 15 -16.55 -14.32 13.06
CA SER A 15 -15.76 -13.97 11.90
C SER A 15 -15.27 -12.53 12.11
N LEU A 16 -14.04 -12.36 12.60
CA LEU A 16 -13.32 -11.11 12.41
C LEU A 16 -13.03 -10.96 10.90
N MET A 17 -14.06 -10.60 10.14
CA MET A 17 -13.89 -10.02 8.82
C MET A 17 -13.26 -8.66 9.05
N GLY A 18 -11.92 -8.65 9.11
CA GLY A 18 -11.14 -7.43 9.15
C GLY A 18 -11.62 -6.56 7.99
N SER A 19 -12.23 -5.43 8.32
CA SER A 19 -12.41 -4.34 7.38
C SER A 19 -11.01 -3.92 6.95
N ALA A 20 -10.52 -4.50 5.85
CA ALA A 20 -9.37 -3.99 5.16
C ALA A 20 -9.75 -2.56 4.75
N TYR A 21 -9.28 -1.60 5.54
CA TYR A 21 -9.35 -0.19 5.19
C TYR A 21 -8.74 -0.07 3.80
N ALA A 22 -9.41 0.65 2.89
CA ALA A 22 -8.83 0.93 1.59
C ALA A 22 -7.50 1.65 1.82
N ALA A 23 -6.41 1.03 1.39
CA ALA A 23 -5.08 1.57 1.49
C ALA A 23 -4.86 2.62 0.40
N THR A 24 -4.00 3.59 0.70
CA THR A 24 -3.61 4.64 -0.24
C THR A 24 -2.10 4.69 -0.35
N CYS A 25 -1.60 5.20 -1.48
CA CYS A 25 -0.18 5.49 -1.60
C CYS A 25 0.27 6.46 -0.47
N PRO A 26 1.45 6.25 0.12
CA PRO A 26 1.95 7.13 1.18
C PRO A 26 2.19 8.55 0.63
N ALA A 27 2.11 9.56 1.49
CA ALA A 27 2.54 10.90 1.10
C ALA A 27 4.05 10.89 0.82
N ALA A 28 4.52 11.65 -0.17
CA ALA A 28 5.93 11.64 -0.53
C ALA A 28 6.83 12.03 0.66
N SER A 29 6.41 13.00 1.46
CA SER A 29 7.09 13.44 2.69
C SER A 29 7.25 12.36 3.77
N SER A 30 6.47 11.27 3.68
CA SER A 30 6.54 10.14 4.62
C SER A 30 7.40 8.98 4.13
N ILE A 31 7.92 9.07 2.90
CA ILE A 31 8.81 8.06 2.34
C ILE A 31 10.21 8.29 2.92
N THR A 32 10.82 7.25 3.47
CA THR A 32 12.22 7.26 3.88
C THR A 32 12.88 6.03 3.31
N ALA A 33 13.95 6.22 2.52
CA ALA A 33 14.76 5.13 2.01
C ALA A 33 16.04 5.01 2.85
N ILE A 34 16.24 3.85 3.47
CA ILE A 34 17.46 3.53 4.19
C ILE A 34 18.18 2.45 3.40
N TYR A 35 19.41 2.72 2.97
CA TYR A 35 20.26 1.71 2.38
C TYR A 35 21.60 1.64 3.10
N SER A 36 22.14 0.42 3.15
CA SER A 36 23.44 0.15 3.72
C SER A 36 24.45 0.00 2.59
N ALA A 37 25.54 0.76 2.66
CA ALA A 37 26.64 0.67 1.71
C ALA A 37 27.93 0.25 2.44
N PRO A 38 28.85 -0.48 1.78
CA PRO A 38 30.19 -0.71 2.31
C PRO A 38 30.92 0.63 2.45
N GLY A 39 31.40 0.93 3.66
CA GLY A 39 32.26 2.07 3.95
C GLY A 39 33.74 1.68 4.06
N PRO A 40 34.64 2.67 4.18
CA PRO A 40 36.07 2.40 4.33
C PRO A 40 36.35 1.50 5.55
N ASN A 41 37.32 0.62 5.40
CA ASN A 41 37.77 -0.34 6.42
C ASN A 41 36.68 -1.31 6.93
N GLY A 42 35.66 -1.61 6.10
CA GLY A 42 34.60 -2.55 6.47
C GLY A 42 33.52 -1.97 7.38
N THR A 43 33.53 -0.66 7.61
CA THR A 43 32.47 0.03 8.35
C THR A 43 31.20 0.07 7.51
N GLN A 44 30.03 -0.21 8.09
CA GLN A 44 28.76 -0.09 7.36
C GLN A 44 28.28 1.36 7.37
N LEU A 45 28.08 1.96 6.19
CA LEU A 45 27.49 3.29 6.05
C LEU A 45 25.97 3.14 5.95
N HIS A 46 25.25 3.77 6.88
CA HIS A 46 23.80 3.92 6.80
C HIS A 46 23.47 5.24 6.12
N VAL A 47 22.89 5.18 4.93
CA VAL A 47 22.40 6.37 4.23
C VAL A 47 20.91 6.43 4.38
N THR A 48 20.42 7.55 4.92
CA THR A 48 18.99 7.88 4.94
C THR A 48 18.73 8.90 3.85
N VAL A 49 17.84 8.56 2.92
CA VAL A 49 17.37 9.45 1.87
C VAL A 49 15.92 9.80 2.17
N ASN A 50 15.69 11.10 2.37
CA ASN A 50 14.37 11.66 2.40
C ASN A 50 14.12 12.28 1.02
N PRO A 51 13.09 11.85 0.28
CA PRO A 51 12.69 12.56 -0.91
C PRO A 51 12.28 13.98 -0.51
N GLU A 52 12.65 14.96 -1.33
CA GLU A 52 12.28 16.35 -1.09
C GLU A 52 10.77 16.48 -0.86
N ALA A 53 10.36 17.44 -0.03
CA ALA A 53 8.95 17.70 0.27
C ALA A 53 8.11 18.04 -0.98
N ASP A 54 8.78 18.31 -2.10
CA ASP A 54 8.18 18.80 -3.33
C ASP A 54 7.68 17.69 -4.28
N PHE A 55 7.91 16.41 -3.95
CA PHE A 55 7.35 15.31 -4.73
C PHE A 55 5.83 15.23 -4.55
N LYS A 56 5.12 15.26 -5.67
CA LYS A 56 3.66 15.25 -5.76
C LYS A 56 3.17 13.92 -6.29
N PHE A 57 2.21 13.32 -5.60
CA PHE A 57 1.57 12.09 -6.08
C PHE A 57 0.86 12.34 -7.41
N THR A 58 1.00 11.43 -8.38
CA THR A 58 0.38 11.60 -9.70
C THR A 58 -0.44 10.39 -10.14
N SER A 59 0.02 9.19 -9.82
CA SER A 59 -0.64 7.96 -10.27
C SER A 59 -0.28 6.75 -9.43
N ALA A 60 -1.13 5.73 -9.51
CA ALA A 60 -0.85 4.39 -9.03
C ALA A 60 -1.09 3.37 -10.14
N ARG A 61 -0.35 2.26 -10.11
CA ARG A 61 -0.56 1.10 -11.00
C ARG A 61 -0.62 -0.18 -10.18
N LEU A 62 -1.61 -1.03 -10.46
CA LEU A 62 -1.63 -2.41 -9.98
C LEU A 62 -0.80 -3.27 -10.93
N LYS A 63 0.05 -4.13 -10.38
CA LYS A 63 0.83 -5.10 -11.13
C LYS A 63 0.75 -6.46 -10.47
N ASP A 64 0.65 -7.50 -11.29
CA ASP A 64 0.52 -8.90 -10.83
C ASP A 64 -0.67 -9.11 -9.86
N LYS A 65 -1.73 -8.31 -10.07
CA LYS A 65 -2.78 -7.96 -9.10
C LYS A 65 -3.65 -9.12 -8.62
N ASP A 66 -3.66 -10.23 -9.34
CA ASP A 66 -4.51 -11.38 -9.05
C ASP A 66 -3.76 -12.47 -8.26
N SER A 67 -2.61 -12.13 -7.66
CA SER A 67 -1.72 -13.08 -6.97
C SER A 67 -1.11 -12.54 -5.68
N SER A 68 -0.43 -13.38 -4.91
CA SER A 68 0.38 -12.94 -3.77
C SER A 68 1.63 -12.13 -4.17
N ALA A 69 1.98 -12.10 -5.45
CA ALA A 69 3.06 -11.28 -5.99
C ALA A 69 2.62 -9.83 -6.31
N SER A 70 1.36 -9.50 -6.04
CA SER A 70 0.77 -8.18 -6.29
C SER A 70 1.63 -7.03 -5.76
N VAL A 71 1.77 -6.00 -6.60
CA VAL A 71 2.48 -4.76 -6.29
C VAL A 71 1.59 -3.57 -6.66
N VAL A 72 1.50 -2.60 -5.76
CA VAL A 72 1.01 -1.26 -6.09
C VAL A 72 2.21 -0.35 -6.32
N ILE A 73 2.31 0.20 -7.53
CA ILE A 73 3.37 1.13 -7.91
C ILE A 73 2.81 2.55 -7.80
N CYS A 74 3.22 3.27 -6.76
CA CYS A 74 2.89 4.67 -6.53
C CYS A 74 3.92 5.56 -7.23
N ARG A 75 3.48 6.53 -8.04
CA ARG A 75 4.36 7.44 -8.78
C ARG A 75 4.21 8.87 -8.29
N TYR A 76 5.34 9.57 -8.26
CA TYR A 76 5.44 10.95 -7.82
C TYR A 76 6.29 11.74 -8.79
N GLU A 77 5.90 12.98 -9.07
CA GLU A 77 6.65 13.93 -9.88
C GLU A 77 7.25 15.01 -8.98
N GLY A 78 8.51 15.36 -9.24
CA GLY A 78 9.25 16.43 -8.55
C GLY A 78 9.47 17.63 -9.47
N ALA A 79 10.35 18.55 -9.05
CA ALA A 79 10.70 19.71 -9.88
C ALA A 79 11.50 19.28 -11.13
N GLY A 80 11.21 19.91 -12.28
CA GLY A 80 11.86 19.60 -13.55
C GLY A 80 11.53 18.17 -14.03
N ASP A 81 12.55 17.42 -14.46
CA ASP A 81 12.42 16.04 -14.94
C ASP A 81 12.61 14.99 -13.82
N LEU A 82 12.52 15.41 -12.54
CA LEU A 82 12.65 14.51 -11.40
C LEU A 82 11.35 13.72 -11.17
N GLY A 83 11.51 12.44 -10.86
CA GLY A 83 10.39 11.55 -10.52
C GLY A 83 10.81 10.49 -9.51
N ALA A 84 9.84 10.01 -8.74
CA ALA A 84 10.01 8.92 -7.80
C ALA A 84 8.94 7.86 -7.99
N SER A 85 9.26 6.62 -7.60
CA SER A 85 8.28 5.52 -7.59
C SER A 85 8.52 4.62 -6.40
N VAL A 86 7.43 4.20 -5.76
CA VAL A 86 7.43 3.23 -4.65
C VAL A 86 6.63 2.02 -5.08
N GLY A 87 7.24 0.84 -5.02
CA GLY A 87 6.56 -0.43 -5.20
C GLY A 87 6.18 -1.03 -3.85
N TRP A 88 4.89 -1.12 -3.54
CA TRP A 88 4.37 -1.77 -2.35
C TRP A 88 3.87 -3.17 -2.69
N ARG A 89 4.59 -4.20 -2.24
CA ARG A 89 4.14 -5.60 -2.29
C ARG A 89 3.05 -5.84 -1.25
N THR A 90 1.85 -6.21 -1.69
CA THR A 90 0.68 -6.41 -0.81
C THR A 90 0.63 -7.81 -0.21
N GLY A 91 1.29 -8.80 -0.83
CA GLY A 91 1.27 -10.20 -0.38
C GLY A 91 -0.06 -10.93 -0.66
N ALA A 92 -1.02 -10.25 -1.27
CA ALA A 92 -2.36 -10.73 -1.59
C ALA A 92 -2.88 -10.04 -2.86
N PRO A 93 -3.89 -10.61 -3.55
CA PRO A 93 -4.54 -9.95 -4.66
C PRO A 93 -5.00 -8.53 -4.30
N VAL A 94 -4.86 -7.58 -5.23
CA VAL A 94 -5.18 -6.17 -5.03
C VAL A 94 -6.14 -5.66 -6.10
N GLN A 95 -7.06 -4.78 -5.72
CA GLN A 95 -7.97 -4.12 -6.65
C GLN A 95 -8.21 -2.65 -6.28
N GLY A 96 -8.45 -1.81 -7.28
CA GLY A 96 -8.89 -0.44 -7.07
C GLY A 96 -10.26 -0.38 -6.40
N THR A 97 -10.45 0.59 -5.49
CA THR A 97 -11.71 0.73 -4.72
C THR A 97 -12.51 1.98 -5.05
N VAL A 98 -11.99 2.84 -5.93
CA VAL A 98 -12.58 4.14 -6.28
C VAL A 98 -12.66 4.31 -7.80
N ALA A 99 -13.46 5.27 -8.27
CA ALA A 99 -13.81 5.42 -9.69
C ALA A 99 -12.66 5.90 -10.60
N ASN A 100 -11.56 6.41 -10.05
CA ASN A 100 -10.43 6.92 -10.84
C ASN A 100 -9.51 5.81 -11.40
N TRP A 101 -9.80 4.54 -11.10
CA TRP A 101 -9.11 3.41 -11.72
C TRP A 101 -9.69 3.12 -13.11
N GLU A 102 -8.83 3.19 -14.12
CA GLU A 102 -9.11 2.76 -15.49
C GLU A 102 -8.32 1.48 -15.76
N GLY A 103 -8.97 0.33 -15.53
CA GLY A 103 -8.28 -0.95 -15.49
C GLY A 103 -7.29 -1.01 -14.32
N ASP A 104 -6.03 -1.23 -14.63
CA ASP A 104 -4.95 -1.39 -13.63
C ASP A 104 -4.20 -0.08 -13.34
N ASP A 105 -4.60 1.03 -13.96
CA ASP A 105 -3.98 2.34 -13.79
C ASP A 105 -4.94 3.32 -13.13
N CYS A 106 -4.43 4.17 -12.24
CA CYS A 106 -5.16 5.28 -11.63
C CYS A 106 -4.36 6.57 -11.75
N VAL A 107 -5.05 7.66 -12.05
CA VAL A 107 -4.47 9.02 -12.14
C VAL A 107 -5.15 9.95 -11.14
N ALA A 108 -4.34 10.68 -10.37
CA ALA A 108 -4.78 11.74 -9.48
C ALA A 108 -4.16 13.07 -9.92
N LYS A 109 -5.00 14.01 -10.39
CA LYS A 109 -4.56 15.30 -10.96
C LYS A 109 -4.32 16.39 -9.91
N ASP A 110 -4.57 16.12 -8.64
CA ASP A 110 -4.54 17.06 -7.52
C ASP A 110 -3.66 16.60 -6.36
N ASN A 111 -2.75 15.66 -6.61
CA ASN A 111 -1.80 15.14 -5.63
C ASN A 111 -2.45 14.42 -4.44
N ASP A 112 -3.69 13.92 -4.61
CA ASP A 112 -4.45 13.21 -3.59
C ASP A 112 -4.35 11.69 -3.77
N PRO A 113 -3.58 10.97 -2.93
CA PRO A 113 -3.47 9.51 -2.99
C PRO A 113 -4.78 8.78 -2.71
N ALA A 114 -5.74 9.41 -2.01
CA ALA A 114 -7.03 8.80 -1.70
C ALA A 114 -7.86 8.53 -2.96
N LYS A 115 -7.61 9.29 -4.03
CA LYS A 115 -8.22 9.03 -5.34
C LYS A 115 -7.70 7.78 -6.03
N CYS A 116 -6.61 7.20 -5.55
CA CYS A 116 -6.12 5.91 -6.01
C CYS A 116 -6.13 4.87 -4.89
N SER A 117 -7.18 4.87 -4.07
CA SER A 117 -7.37 3.88 -3.01
C SER A 117 -7.50 2.45 -3.59
N PHE A 118 -6.94 1.47 -2.89
CA PHE A 118 -6.93 0.06 -3.26
C PHE A 118 -7.13 -0.85 -2.04
N LYS A 119 -7.45 -2.13 -2.27
CA LYS A 119 -7.56 -3.15 -1.21
C LYS A 119 -7.08 -4.50 -1.70
#